data_AF-A0A0F9L0C8-F1
#
_entry.id   AF-A0A0F9L0C8-F1
#
_cell.length_a   1.000
_cell.length_b   1.000
_cell.length_c   1.000
_cell.angle_alpha   90.00
_cell.angle_beta   90.00
_cell.angle_gamma   90.00
#
_symmetry.space_group_name_H-M   'P 1'
#
loop_
_entity.id
_entity.type
_entity.pdbx_description
1 polymer ?
#
loop_
_entity_poly.entity_id
_entity_poly.type
_entity_poly.pdbx_seq_one_letter_code
_entity_poly.pdbx_strand_id
1 'polypeptide(L)'
;MATWRLKGCPRCGGDVIVDRDESQCLQCGFGGVEPSEFALAVQARVREEPMTNTDGRGKWDRGDSGRNRKIRELREEGVPLKDIGRKYHLTTGMVSLIARGLR
;
A
#
# COMPACT_ATOMS: atom_id res chain seq x y z
N MET A 1 21.17 -2.05 -9.79
CA MET A 1 21.33 -0.81 -8.99
C MET A 1 20.70 -1.03 -7.64
N ALA A 2 21.43 -0.84 -6.55
CA ALA A 2 20.89 -0.97 -5.19
C ALA A 2 19.92 0.21 -4.93
N THR A 3 18.66 -0.10 -4.63
CA THR A 3 17.62 0.91 -4.36
C THR A 3 17.73 1.35 -2.91
N TRP A 4 18.44 2.45 -2.65
CA TRP A 4 18.51 3.07 -1.33
C TRP A 4 17.13 3.60 -0.94
N ARG A 5 16.59 3.15 0.19
CA ARG A 5 15.33 3.67 0.76
C ARG A 5 15.66 4.62 1.90
N LEU A 6 15.60 5.92 1.66
CA LEU A 6 15.74 6.93 2.72
C LEU A 6 14.59 6.79 3.71
N LYS A 7 14.94 6.63 4.99
CA LYS A 7 14.02 6.63 6.13
C LYS A 7 14.45 7.75 7.08
N GLY A 8 13.47 8.40 7.71
CA GLY A 8 13.75 9.41 8.72
C GLY A 8 14.28 8.76 10.01
N CYS A 9 15.31 9.36 10.61
CA CYS A 9 15.88 8.96 11.87
C CYS A 9 14.83 9.11 12.99
N PRO A 10 14.60 8.09 13.83
CA PRO A 10 13.61 8.19 14.90
C PRO A 10 14.02 9.18 16.00
N ARG A 11 15.30 9.55 16.10
CA ARG A 11 15.78 10.52 17.10
C ARG A 11 15.69 11.97 16.65
N CYS A 12 16.08 12.25 15.41
CA CYS A 12 16.22 13.63 14.93
C CYS A 12 15.43 13.95 13.67
N GLY A 13 14.69 12.98 13.10
CA GLY A 13 13.98 13.12 11.83
C GLY A 13 14.88 13.17 10.60
N GLY A 14 16.20 13.08 10.80
CA GLY A 14 17.20 13.24 9.75
C GLY A 14 17.38 12.06 8.81
N ASP A 15 18.24 12.21 7.81
CA ASP A 15 18.48 11.15 6.83
C ASP A 15 19.24 9.96 7.44
N VAL A 16 18.74 8.75 7.16
CA VAL A 16 19.37 7.48 7.55
C VAL A 16 19.88 6.76 6.31
N ILE A 17 21.16 6.42 6.33
CA ILE A 17 21.78 5.50 5.36
C ILE A 17 21.55 4.08 5.88
N VAL A 18 21.14 3.19 4.98
CA VAL A 18 20.92 1.76 5.25
C VAL A 18 21.81 0.97 4.31
N ASP A 19 22.85 0.34 4.84
CA ASP A 19 23.64 -0.70 4.17
C ASP A 19 23.19 -2.09 4.66
N ARG A 20 23.72 -3.18 4.07
CA ARG A 20 23.27 -4.56 4.32
C ARG A 20 23.24 -4.94 5.79
N ASP A 21 24.19 -4.44 6.57
CA ASP A 21 24.40 -4.85 7.97
C ASP A 21 24.33 -3.67 8.94
N GLU A 22 24.23 -2.43 8.44
CA GLU A 22 24.30 -1.24 9.27
C GLU A 22 23.28 -0.17 8.84
N SER A 23 22.69 0.49 9.84
CA SER A 23 21.88 1.68 9.62
C SER A 23 22.37 2.80 10.52
N GLN A 24 22.69 3.96 9.92
CA GLN A 24 23.21 5.10 10.65
C GLN A 24 22.58 6.42 10.16
N CYS A 25 22.17 7.25 11.11
CA CYS A 25 21.73 8.61 10.83
C CYS A 25 22.93 9.52 10.57
N LEU A 26 22.90 10.25 9.45
CA LEU A 26 23.94 11.21 9.07
C LEU A 26 24.02 12.43 9.99
N GLN A 27 22.90 12.81 10.63
CA GLN A 27 22.81 14.06 11.38
C GLN A 27 23.13 13.90 12.86
N CYS A 28 22.76 12.78 13.48
CA CYS A 28 22.97 12.58 14.92
C CYS A 28 23.81 11.33 15.26
N GLY A 29 24.29 10.61 14.25
CA GLY A 29 25.11 9.41 14.44
C GLY A 29 24.37 8.23 15.05
N PHE A 30 23.04 8.31 15.21
CA PHE A 30 22.23 7.21 15.75
C PHE A 30 22.40 5.97 14.88
N GLY A 31 23.07 4.95 15.43
CA GLY A 31 23.35 3.67 14.79
C GLY A 31 22.48 2.57 15.39
N GLY A 32 21.85 1.78 14.53
CA GLY A 32 21.09 0.61 14.94
C GLY A 32 19.62 0.91 15.23
N VAL A 33 18.75 0.44 14.35
CA VAL A 33 17.46 -0.07 14.81
C VAL A 33 17.54 -1.57 14.60
N GLU A 34 17.96 -2.32 15.62
CA GLU A 34 17.51 -3.72 15.65
C GLU A 34 15.98 -3.65 15.62
N PRO A 35 15.32 -4.25 14.61
CA PRO A 35 13.88 -4.20 14.55
C PRO A 35 13.36 -4.85 15.83
N SER A 36 12.50 -4.15 16.57
CA SER A 36 11.92 -4.73 17.77
C SER A 36 11.23 -6.05 17.45
N GLU A 37 11.11 -6.95 18.42
CA GLU A 37 10.39 -8.21 18.27
C GLU A 37 8.98 -7.98 17.69
N PHE A 38 8.32 -6.90 18.11
CA PHE A 38 7.05 -6.44 17.54
C PHE A 38 7.16 -6.09 16.05
N ALA A 39 8.18 -5.33 15.64
CA ALA A 39 8.40 -4.98 14.24
C ALA A 39 8.69 -6.22 13.37
N LEU A 40 9.45 -7.18 13.89
CA LEU A 40 9.70 -8.47 13.24
C LEU A 40 8.41 -9.28 13.10
N ALA A 41 7.60 -9.36 14.16
CA ALA A 41 6.31 -10.06 14.14
C ALA A 41 5.32 -9.44 13.13
N VAL A 42 5.26 -8.10 13.07
CA VAL A 42 4.44 -7.39 12.06
C VAL A 42 4.96 -7.69 10.65
N GLN A 43 6.27 -7.66 10.41
CA GLN A 43 6.85 -7.98 9.10
C GLN A 43 6.61 -9.44 8.68
N ALA A 44 6.68 -10.37 9.63
CA ALA A 44 6.37 -11.79 9.38
C ALA A 44 4.91 -11.95 8.95
N ARG A 45 3.98 -11.33 9.69
CA ARG A 45 2.56 -11.32 9.34
C ARG A 45 2.28 -10.67 7.98
N VAL A 46 2.96 -9.57 7.66
CA VAL A 46 2.89 -8.91 6.35
C VAL A 46 3.34 -9.83 5.21
N ARG A 47 4.35 -10.68 5.44
CA ARG A 47 4.88 -11.62 4.44
C ARG A 47 3.98 -12.83 4.22
N GLU A 48 3.21 -13.25 5.22
CA GLU A 48 2.28 -14.38 5.14
C GLU A 48 0.98 -14.04 4.40
N GLU A 49 0.61 -12.75 4.31
CA GLU A 49 -0.53 -12.35 3.49
C GLU A 49 -0.18 -12.47 2.00
N PRO A 50 -0.96 -13.25 1.21
CA PRO A 50 -0.63 -13.49 -0.18
C PRO A 50 -0.69 -12.17 -0.98
N MET A 51 0.47 -11.73 -1.47
CA MET A 51 0.54 -10.71 -2.51
C MET A 51 -0.09 -11.29 -3.78
N THR A 52 -1.28 -10.83 -4.16
CA THR A 52 -2.07 -11.41 -5.26
C THR A 52 -1.54 -11.09 -6.67
N ASN A 53 -0.39 -10.43 -6.82
CA ASN A 53 0.18 -10.09 -8.13
C ASN A 53 1.61 -10.63 -8.32
N THR A 54 1.87 -11.22 -9.49
CA THR A 54 3.15 -11.79 -9.94
C THR A 54 4.18 -10.76 -10.42
N ASP A 55 3.85 -9.47 -10.42
CA ASP A 55 4.67 -8.38 -10.97
C ASP A 55 5.57 -7.69 -9.91
N GLY A 56 5.64 -8.23 -8.70
CA GLY A 56 6.41 -7.65 -7.59
C GLY A 56 5.80 -6.37 -7.00
N ARG A 57 4.60 -5.97 -7.46
CA ARG A 57 3.81 -4.86 -6.91
C ARG A 57 2.56 -5.43 -6.24
N GLY A 58 2.79 -6.21 -5.19
CA GLY A 58 1.72 -6.75 -4.35
C GLY A 58 0.77 -5.65 -3.90
N LYS A 59 -0.51 -5.79 -4.26
CA LYS A 59 -1.57 -4.92 -3.78
C LYS A 59 -2.11 -5.56 -2.50
N TRP A 60 -2.05 -4.82 -1.39
CA TRP A 60 -2.73 -5.22 -0.17
C TRP A 60 -4.21 -5.39 -0.48
N ASP A 61 -4.75 -6.59 -0.27
CA ASP A 61 -6.18 -6.84 -0.37
C ASP A 61 -6.86 -6.21 0.85
N ARG A 62 -6.97 -4.88 0.83
CA ARG A 62 -7.84 -4.16 1.73
C ARG A 62 -9.25 -4.46 1.25
N GLY A 63 -9.76 -5.60 1.72
CA GLY A 63 -10.91 -6.33 1.20
C GLY A 63 -11.99 -5.43 0.60
N ASP A 64 -12.59 -5.93 -0.48
CA ASP A 64 -13.63 -5.28 -1.28
C ASP A 64 -14.57 -4.41 -0.43
N SER A 65 -14.26 -3.11 -0.38
CA SER A 65 -15.06 -2.17 0.39
C SER A 65 -16.50 -2.33 -0.07
N GLY A 66 -17.48 -2.44 0.84
CA GLY A 66 -18.88 -2.69 0.45
C GLY A 66 -19.44 -1.69 -0.59
N ARG A 67 -18.77 -0.55 -0.76
CA ARG A 67 -18.96 0.41 -1.86
C ARG A 67 -18.59 -0.16 -3.24
N ASN A 68 -17.42 -0.79 -3.39
CA ASN A 68 -16.94 -1.34 -4.66
C ASN A 68 -17.81 -2.50 -5.14
N ARG A 69 -18.25 -3.37 -4.21
CA ARG A 69 -19.26 -4.39 -4.48
C ARG A 69 -20.54 -3.82 -5.09
N LYS A 70 -21.13 -2.82 -4.43
CA LYS A 70 -22.35 -2.14 -4.92
C LYS A 70 -22.13 -1.45 -6.26
N ILE A 71 -20.94 -0.94 -6.54
CA ILE A 71 -20.59 -0.38 -7.86
C ILE A 71 -20.59 -1.46 -8.94
N ARG A 72 -20.10 -2.67 -8.63
CA ARG A 72 -20.12 -3.82 -9.55
C ARG A 72 -21.55 -4.32 -9.79
N GLU A 73 -22.33 -4.49 -8.72
CA GLU A 73 -23.76 -4.87 -8.80
C GLU A 73 -24.56 -3.89 -9.68
N LEU A 74 -24.47 -2.59 -9.41
CA LEU A 74 -25.14 -1.56 -10.24
C LEU A 74 -24.67 -1.61 -11.70
N ARG A 75 -23.43 -2.03 -11.96
CA ARG A 75 -22.94 -2.15 -13.33
C ARG A 75 -23.50 -3.38 -14.03
N GLU A 76 -23.66 -4.50 -13.31
CA GLU A 76 -24.31 -5.71 -13.79
C GLU A 76 -25.81 -5.47 -14.07
N GLU A 77 -26.47 -4.64 -13.26
CA GLU A 77 -27.84 -4.15 -13.50
C GLU A 77 -27.96 -3.18 -14.71
N GLY A 78 -26.84 -2.86 -15.38
CA GLY A 78 -26.83 -2.03 -16.57
C GLY A 78 -26.85 -0.52 -16.31
N VAL A 79 -26.69 -0.07 -15.06
CA VAL A 79 -26.69 1.36 -14.72
C VAL A 79 -25.51 2.06 -15.44
N PRO A 80 -25.74 3.25 -16.05
CA PRO A 80 -24.67 4.01 -16.69
C PRO A 80 -23.58 4.43 -15.69
N LEU A 81 -22.32 4.36 -16.12
CA LEU A 81 -21.16 4.73 -15.28
C LEU A 81 -21.25 6.16 -14.72
N LYS A 82 -21.89 7.07 -15.46
CA LYS A 82 -22.08 8.47 -15.05
C LYS A 82 -23.00 8.60 -13.84
N ASP A 83 -24.04 7.77 -13.76
CA ASP A 83 -25.01 7.82 -12.67
C ASP A 83 -24.47 7.17 -11.42
N ILE A 84 -23.72 6.07 -11.58
CA ILE A 84 -22.94 5.47 -10.50
C ILE A 84 -21.89 6.47 -9.97
N GLY A 85 -21.20 7.17 -10.88
CA GLY A 85 -20.21 8.19 -10.54
C GLY A 85 -20.81 9.33 -9.71
N ARG A 86 -21.99 9.84 -10.10
CA ARG A 86 -22.72 10.84 -9.32
C ARG A 86 -23.09 10.34 -7.93
N LYS A 87 -23.63 9.11 -7.83
CA LYS A 87 -24.06 8.51 -6.55
C LYS A 87 -22.93 8.34 -5.54
N TYR A 88 -21.72 8.01 -6.01
CA TYR A 88 -20.57 7.75 -5.13
C TYR A 88 -19.51 8.86 -5.14
N HIS A 89 -19.80 10.00 -5.78
CA HIS A 89 -18.84 11.10 -5.96
C HIS A 89 -17.52 10.65 -6.59
N LEU A 90 -17.61 9.81 -7.62
CA LEU A 90 -16.48 9.25 -8.36
C LEU A 90 -16.49 9.71 -9.82
N THR A 91 -15.30 9.79 -10.42
CA THR A 91 -15.18 9.96 -11.88
C THR A 91 -15.63 8.68 -12.59
N THR A 92 -16.12 8.81 -13.83
CA THR A 92 -16.48 7.66 -14.67
C THR A 92 -15.32 6.68 -14.85
N GLY A 93 -14.09 7.20 -14.94
CA GLY A 93 -12.86 6.40 -14.98
C GLY A 93 -12.66 5.57 -13.70
N MET A 94 -12.84 6.17 -12.52
CA MET A 94 -12.75 5.42 -11.25
C MET A 94 -13.82 4.34 -11.15
N VAL A 95 -15.06 4.64 -11.57
CA VAL A 95 -16.14 3.64 -11.60
C VAL A 95 -15.80 2.50 -12.57
N SER A 96 -15.27 2.79 -13.75
CA SER A 96 -14.85 1.78 -14.72
C SER A 96 -13.75 0.86 -14.16
N LEU A 97 -12.76 1.42 -13.47
CA LEU A 97 -11.70 0.63 -12.83
C LEU A 97 -12.24 -0.28 -11.73
N ILE A 98 -13.15 0.22 -10.90
CA ILE A 98 -13.79 -0.55 -9.82
C ILE A 98 -14.66 -1.67 -10.40
N ALA A 99 -15.45 -1.36 -11.43
CA ALA A 99 -16.31 -2.32 -12.13
C ALA A 99 -15.50 -3.46 -12.78
N ARG A 100 -14.28 -3.17 -13.26
CA ARG A 100 -13.36 -4.16 -13.84
C ARG A 100 -12.51 -4.91 -12.81
N GLY A 101 -12.70 -4.66 -11.51
CA GLY A 101 -11.89 -5.29 -10.46
C GLY A 101 -10.43 -4.83 -10.39
N LEU A 102 -10.06 -3.78 -11.13
CA LEU A 102 -8.70 -3.26 -11.18
C LEU A 102 -8.37 -2.37 -9.97
N ARG A 103 -9.39 -1.99 -9.20
CA ARG A 103 -9.27 -1.12 -8.02
C ARG A 103 -9.85 -1.73 -6.76
#